data_AF-A0A922YTP9-F1
#
_entry.id   AF-A0A922YTP9-F1
#
_cell.length_a   1.000
_cell.length_b   1.000
_cell.length_c   1.000
_cell.angle_alpha   90.00
_cell.angle_beta   90.00
_cell.angle_gamma   90.00
#
_symmetry.space_group_name_H-M   'P 1'
#
loop_
_entity.id
_entity.type
_entity.pdbx_description
1 polymer ?
#
loop_
_entity_poly.entity_id
_entity_poly.type
_entity_poly.pdbx_seq_one_letter_code
_entity_poly.pdbx_strand_id
1 'polypeptide(L)'
;MIGWIYRIANWTALIGGLMLCALTIMIVVSVSGRALIGMGLGPVPGDFELVEVGTALAVFFFLPWCYLKGGHATVDLLYMHLPNVARRVIDTVSDVLMLAVWLMLSWMLWEGM
;
A
#
# COMPACT_ATOMS: atom_id res chain seq x y z
N MET A 1 17.58 3.06 -18.92
CA MET A 1 17.44 2.15 -17.76
C MET A 1 16.32 2.56 -16.80
N ILE A 2 16.20 3.85 -16.44
CA ILE A 2 15.16 4.34 -15.51
C ILE A 2 13.72 3.96 -15.93
N GLY A 3 13.39 3.98 -17.22
CA GLY A 3 12.05 3.59 -17.70
C GLY A 3 11.64 2.14 -17.40
N TRP A 4 12.60 1.22 -17.24
CA TRP A 4 12.31 -0.17 -16.86
C TRP A 4 11.87 -0.29 -15.40
N ILE A 5 12.49 0.47 -14.51
CA ILE A 5 12.13 0.53 -13.08
C ILE A 5 10.71 1.07 -12.93
N TYR A 6 10.39 2.16 -13.64
CA TYR A 6 9.03 2.70 -13.67
C TYR A 6 8.02 1.70 -14.23
N ARG A 7 8.35 0.97 -15.29
CA ARG A 7 7.44 -0.08 -15.81
C ARG A 7 7.18 -1.15 -14.76
N ILE A 8 8.22 -1.72 -14.16
CA ILE A 8 8.07 -2.80 -13.17
C ILE A 8 7.24 -2.32 -11.98
N ALA A 9 7.54 -1.13 -11.45
CA ALA A 9 6.76 -0.55 -10.35
C ALA A 9 5.30 -0.26 -10.73
N ASN A 10 5.04 0.14 -11.98
CA ASN A 10 3.67 0.33 -12.45
C ASN A 10 2.91 -1.01 -12.51
N TRP A 11 3.57 -2.07 -12.97
CA TRP A 11 2.99 -3.41 -13.00
C TRP A 11 2.69 -3.93 -11.60
N THR A 12 3.61 -3.76 -10.64
CA THR A 12 3.36 -4.17 -9.25
C THR A 12 2.19 -3.38 -8.65
N ALA A 13 2.09 -2.07 -8.91
CA ALA A 13 0.97 -1.26 -8.45
C ALA A 13 -0.37 -1.68 -9.09
N LEU A 14 -0.39 -2.02 -10.37
CA LEU A 14 -1.57 -2.55 -11.06
C LEU A 14 -2.05 -3.86 -10.43
N ILE A 15 -1.12 -4.76 -10.10
CA ILE A 15 -1.43 -6.02 -9.41
C ILE A 15 -2.00 -5.75 -8.02
N GLY A 16 -1.39 -4.84 -7.25
CA GLY A 16 -1.91 -4.42 -5.95
C GLY A 16 -3.32 -3.80 -6.03
N GLY A 17 -3.60 -3.02 -7.08
CA GLY A 17 -4.92 -2.44 -7.31
C GLY A 17 -5.98 -3.48 -7.68
N LEU A 18 -5.62 -4.43 -8.54
CA LEU A 18 -6.50 -5.55 -8.87
C LEU A 18 -6.82 -6.38 -7.61
N MET A 19 -5.82 -6.59 -6.74
CA MET A 19 -6.00 -7.27 -5.47
C MET A 19 -6.95 -6.53 -4.52
N LEU A 20 -6.82 -5.20 -4.38
CA LEU A 20 -7.76 -4.39 -3.59
C LEU A 20 -9.19 -4.47 -4.13
N CYS A 21 -9.36 -4.42 -5.45
CA CYS A 21 -10.68 -4.58 -6.07
C CYS A 21 -11.28 -5.94 -5.73
N ALA A 22 -10.51 -7.03 -5.82
CA ALA A 22 -10.96 -8.37 -5.48
C ALA A 22 -11.36 -8.49 -4.00
N LEU A 23 -10.55 -7.94 -3.09
CA LEU A 23 -10.87 -7.88 -1.65
C LEU A 23 -12.14 -7.08 -1.39
N THR A 24 -12.31 -5.94 -2.07
CA THR A 24 -13.50 -5.10 -1.94
C THR A 24 -14.76 -5.87 -2.36
N ILE A 25 -14.70 -6.58 -3.50
CA ILE A 25 -15.81 -7.42 -3.97
C ILE A 25 -16.13 -8.51 -2.93
N MET A 26 -15.10 -9.16 -2.39
CA MET A 26 -15.28 -10.18 -1.35
C MET A 26 -15.95 -9.62 -0.10
N ILE A 27 -15.52 -8.45 0.38
CA ILE A 27 -16.15 -7.75 1.51
C ILE A 27 -17.61 -7.42 1.21
N VAL A 28 -17.90 -6.89 0.02
CA VAL A 28 -19.28 -6.55 -0.39
C VAL A 28 -20.17 -7.81 -0.39
N VAL A 29 -19.67 -8.93 -0.91
CA VAL A 29 -20.37 -10.23 -0.88
C VAL A 29 -20.59 -10.69 0.56
N SER A 30 -19.56 -10.62 1.41
CA SER A 30 -19.66 -11.05 2.81
C SER A 30 -20.64 -10.20 3.62
N VAL A 31 -20.59 -8.87 3.49
CA VAL A 31 -21.51 -7.94 4.14
C VAL A 31 -22.95 -8.15 3.65
N SER A 32 -23.15 -8.34 2.35
CA SER A 32 -24.47 -8.61 1.78
C SER A 32 -25.03 -9.95 2.25
N GLY A 33 -24.18 -10.98 2.34
CA GLY A 33 -24.53 -12.29 2.92
C GLY A 33 -24.98 -12.17 4.37
N ARG A 34 -24.30 -11.35 5.19
CA ARG A 34 -24.74 -11.06 6.58
C ARG A 34 -26.10 -10.36 6.64
N ALA A 35 -26.40 -9.47 5.71
CA ALA A 35 -27.71 -8.81 5.66
C ALA A 35 -28.84 -9.75 5.21
N LEU A 36 -28.52 -10.79 4.44
CA LEU A 36 -29.46 -11.74 3.82
C LEU A 36 -29.50 -13.11 4.53
N ILE A 37 -29.08 -13.18 5.80
CA ILE A 37 -29.11 -14.42 6.61
C ILE A 37 -30.52 -15.04 6.63
N GLY A 38 -31.58 -14.22 6.60
CA GLY A 38 -32.97 -14.68 6.53
C GLY A 38 -33.37 -15.40 5.23
N MET A 39 -32.54 -15.30 4.18
CA MET A 39 -32.76 -15.90 2.86
C MET A 39 -31.83 -17.11 2.58
N GLY A 40 -31.05 -17.55 3.57
CA GLY A 40 -30.17 -18.74 3.46
C GLY A 40 -28.77 -18.46 2.90
N LEU A 41 -28.40 -17.19 2.70
CA LEU A 41 -27.04 -16.80 2.32
C LEU A 41 -26.23 -16.51 3.59
N GLY A 42 -25.08 -17.18 3.74
CA GLY A 42 -24.16 -16.99 4.86
C GLY A 42 -23.00 -16.03 4.53
N PRO A 43 -22.31 -15.48 5.55
CA PRO A 43 -21.07 -14.73 5.34
C PRO A 43 -19.97 -15.62 4.73
N VAL A 44 -18.98 -14.98 4.11
CA VAL A 44 -17.77 -15.68 3.64
C VAL A 44 -16.94 -16.08 4.87
N PRO A 45 -16.67 -17.38 5.10
CA PRO A 45 -15.89 -17.82 6.25
C PRO A 45 -14.44 -17.35 6.12
N GLY A 46 -13.89 -16.75 7.17
CA GLY A 46 -12.50 -16.25 7.20
C GLY A 46 -12.28 -14.93 6.45
N ASP A 47 -13.33 -14.18 6.15
CA ASP A 47 -13.22 -12.90 5.43
C ASP A 47 -12.26 -11.90 6.12
N PHE A 48 -12.25 -11.83 7.45
CA PHE A 48 -11.33 -10.98 8.21
C PHE A 48 -9.85 -11.32 7.99
N GLU A 49 -9.48 -12.61 8.05
CA GLU A 49 -8.09 -13.05 7.85
C GLU A 49 -7.62 -12.79 6.40
N LEU A 50 -8.51 -13.06 5.43
CA LEU A 50 -8.24 -12.79 4.01
C LEU A 50 -8.06 -11.29 3.74
N VAL A 51 -8.85 -10.43 4.38
CA VAL A 51 -8.70 -8.97 4.26
C VAL A 51 -7.42 -8.51 4.94
N GLU A 52 -7.10 -9.01 6.13
CA GLU A 52 -5.90 -8.62 6.87
C GLU A 52 -4.62 -8.90 6.08
N VAL A 53 -4.43 -10.16 5.66
CA VAL A 53 -3.28 -10.56 4.84
C VAL A 53 -3.32 -9.90 3.46
N GLY A 54 -4.51 -9.80 2.89
CA GLY A 54 -4.70 -9.27 1.54
C GLY A 54 -4.39 -7.79 1.43
N THR A 55 -4.82 -6.99 2.41
CA THR A 55 -4.51 -5.56 2.47
C THR A 55 -3.02 -5.33 2.73
N ALA A 56 -2.39 -6.13 3.60
CA ALA A 56 -0.94 -6.05 3.82
C ALA A 56 -0.17 -6.27 2.51
N LEU A 57 -0.48 -7.35 1.77
CA LEU A 57 0.10 -7.62 0.45
C LEU A 57 -0.12 -6.48 -0.54
N ALA A 58 -1.35 -5.96 -0.62
CA ALA A 58 -1.67 -4.86 -1.52
C ALA A 58 -0.82 -3.62 -1.23
N VAL A 59 -0.64 -3.25 0.05
CA VAL A 59 0.23 -2.13 0.44
C VAL A 59 1.65 -2.35 -0.05
N PHE A 60 2.23 -3.54 0.15
CA PHE A 60 3.57 -3.85 -0.34
C PHE A 60 3.71 -3.74 -1.86
N PHE A 61 2.69 -4.13 -2.62
CA PHE A 61 2.66 -3.97 -4.08
C PHE A 61 2.62 -2.50 -4.55
N PHE A 62 2.02 -1.61 -3.76
CA PHE A 62 1.94 -0.17 -4.07
C PHE A 62 3.17 0.63 -3.64
N LEU A 63 3.88 0.21 -2.59
CA LEU A 63 5.04 0.93 -2.02
C LEU A 63 6.09 1.37 -3.07
N PRO A 64 6.52 0.53 -4.03
CA PRO A 64 7.52 0.93 -5.02
C PRO A 64 7.04 2.08 -5.91
N TRP A 65 5.77 2.07 -6.29
CA TRP A 65 5.18 3.10 -7.15
C TRP A 65 4.98 4.41 -6.40
N CYS A 66 4.53 4.34 -5.14
CA CYS A 66 4.39 5.51 -4.27
C CYS A 66 5.74 6.21 -4.05
N TYR A 67 6.80 5.45 -3.80
CA TYR A 67 8.14 5.99 -3.61
C TYR A 67 8.66 6.70 -4.88
N LEU A 68 8.57 6.05 -6.04
CA LEU A 68 9.02 6.62 -7.32
C LEU A 68 8.26 7.89 -7.73
N LYS A 69 6.98 7.99 -7.37
CA LYS A 69 6.15 9.17 -7.67
C LYS A 69 6.29 10.29 -6.65
N GLY A 70 7.03 10.08 -5.56
CA GLY A 70 7.11 11.04 -4.46
C GLY A 70 5.74 11.28 -3.80
N GLY A 71 4.82 10.30 -3.87
CA GLY A 71 3.45 10.43 -3.39
C GLY A 71 3.31 10.27 -1.88
N HIS A 72 4.36 10.54 -1.10
CA HIS A 72 4.30 10.55 0.36
C HIS A 72 3.35 11.67 0.79
N ALA A 73 2.57 11.45 1.86
CA ALA A 73 1.65 12.46 2.36
C ALA A 73 2.43 13.69 2.85
N THR A 74 2.54 14.72 2.00
CA THR A 74 3.18 15.99 2.33
C THR A 74 2.17 16.93 2.95
N VAL A 75 2.56 17.65 4.00
CA VAL A 75 1.76 18.77 4.52
C VAL A 75 1.99 19.96 3.60
N ASP A 76 1.28 19.97 2.47
CA ASP A 76 1.49 20.94 1.39
C ASP A 76 1.35 22.40 1.85
N LEU A 77 0.50 22.68 2.84
CA LEU A 77 0.35 24.04 3.40
C LEU A 77 1.65 24.58 4.03
N LEU A 78 2.40 23.74 4.74
CA LEU A 78 3.68 24.14 5.35
C LEU A 78 4.82 24.09 4.33
N TYR A 79 4.76 23.12 3.42
CA TYR A 79 5.80 22.84 2.43
C TYR A 79 5.92 23.91 1.33
N MET A 80 4.84 24.65 1.04
CA MET A 80 4.87 25.79 0.10
C MET A 80 5.52 27.06 0.68
N HIS A 81 5.56 27.21 2.01
CA HIS A 81 6.08 28.42 2.67
C HIS A 81 7.56 28.30 3.09
N LEU A 82 8.18 27.13 2.88
CA LEU A 82 9.55 26.86 3.31
C LEU A 82 10.59 27.28 2.25
N PRO A 83 11.77 27.79 2.66
CA PRO A 83 12.85 28.12 1.74
C PRO A 83 13.45 26.85 1.09
N ASN A 84 14.00 27.00 -0.12
CA ASN A 84 14.52 25.89 -0.95
C ASN A 84 15.48 24.94 -0.23
N VAL A 85 16.27 25.44 0.73
CA VAL A 85 17.20 24.64 1.52
C VAL A 85 16.46 23.72 2.50
N ALA A 86 15.47 24.25 3.22
CA ALA A 86 14.66 23.46 4.16
C ALA A 86 13.88 22.37 3.44
N ARG A 87 13.36 22.67 2.24
CA ARG A 87 12.67 21.70 1.39
C ARG A 87 13.56 20.50 1.04
N ARG A 88 14.79 20.75 0.58
CA ARG A 88 15.76 19.71 0.25
C ARG A 88 16.18 18.87 1.46
N VAL A 89 16.29 19.50 2.63
CA VAL A 89 16.60 18.77 3.88
C VAL A 89 15.47 17.81 4.23
N ILE A 90 14.21 18.27 4.16
CA ILE A 90 13.04 17.43 4.44
C ILE A 90 12.97 16.26 3.46
N ASP A 91 13.20 16.50 2.17
CA ASP A 91 13.19 15.44 1.15
C ASP A 91 14.29 14.40 1.44
N THR A 92 15.51 14.87 1.73
CA THR A 92 16.65 13.99 2.04
C THR A 92 16.40 13.17 3.32
N VAL A 93 15.86 13.80 4.37
CA VAL A 93 15.52 13.11 5.61
C VAL A 93 14.43 12.05 5.37
N SER A 94 13.43 12.38 4.56
CA SER A 94 12.36 11.45 4.19
C SER A 94 12.90 10.24 3.43
N ASP A 95 13.79 10.45 2.47
CA ASP A 95 14.43 9.37 1.71
C ASP A 95 15.29 8.47 2.62
N VAL A 96 16.04 9.06 3.56
CA VAL A 96 16.85 8.31 4.54
C VAL A 96 15.97 7.48 5.48
N LEU A 97 14.87 8.07 5.98
CA LEU A 97 13.92 7.36 6.84
C LEU A 97 13.25 6.21 6.07
N MET A 98 12.86 6.44 4.83
CA MET A 98 12.24 5.41 4.00
C MET A 98 13.21 4.26 3.71
N LEU A 99 14.48 4.57 3.46
CA LEU A 99 15.54 3.57 3.34
C LEU A 99 15.71 2.76 4.63
N ALA A 100 15.69 3.39 5.79
CA ALA A 100 15.76 2.70 7.08
C ALA A 100 14.56 1.77 7.30
N VAL A 101 13.34 2.22 6.97
CA VAL A 101 12.12 1.39 7.05
C VAL A 101 12.20 0.20 6.10
N TRP A 102 12.65 0.40 4.87
CA TRP A 102 12.80 -0.70 3.90
C TRP A 102 13.84 -1.73 4.33
N LEU A 103 14.96 -1.29 4.91
CA LEU A 103 15.96 -2.20 5.49
C LEU A 103 15.37 -3.00 6.64
N MET A 104 14.63 -2.35 7.54
CA MET A 104 13.97 -3.01 8.66
C MET A 104 12.93 -4.04 8.18
N LEU A 105 12.09 -3.68 7.21
CA LEU A 105 11.10 -4.60 6.62
C LEU A 105 11.78 -5.79 5.93
N SER A 106 12.88 -5.55 5.21
CA SER A 106 13.64 -6.60 4.54
C SER A 106 14.28 -7.56 5.55
N TRP A 107 14.79 -7.03 6.67
CA TRP A 107 15.32 -7.83 7.78
C TRP A 107 14.22 -8.66 8.42
N MET A 108 13.09 -8.04 8.76
CA MET A 108 11.97 -8.73 9.41
C MET A 108 11.38 -9.82 8.51
N LEU A 109 11.34 -9.59 7.19
CA LEU A 109 10.96 -10.62 6.23
C LEU A 109 11.95 -11.78 6.23
N TRP A 110 13.26 -11.50 6.32
CA TRP A 110 14.29 -12.54 6.40
C TRP A 110 14.16 -13.41 7.66
N GLU A 111 13.85 -12.82 8.81
CA GLU A 111 13.61 -13.58 10.05
C GLU A 111 12.28 -14.35 10.05
N GLY A 112 11.29 -13.88 9.27
CA GLY A 112 9.98 -14.50 9.17
C GLY A 112 9.87 -15.65 8.16
N MET A 113 10.90 -15.88 7.33
CA MET A 113 11.00 -17.03 6.41
C MET A 113 11.63 -18.24 7.08
#